data_AF-A0A8T7JFV3-F1
#
_entry.id   AF-A0A8T7JFV3-F1
#
_cell.length_a   1.000
_cell.length_b   1.000
_cell.length_c   1.000
_cell.angle_alpha   90.00
_cell.angle_beta   90.00
_cell.angle_gamma   90.00
#
_symmetry.space_group_name_H-M   'P 1'
#
loop_
_entity.id
_entity.type
_entity.pdbx_description
1 polymer ?
#
loop_
_entity_poly.entity_id
_entity_poly.type
_entity_poly.pdbx_seq_one_letter_code
_entity_poly.pdbx_strand_id
1 'polypeptide(L)'
;MSVGFISAAYITASVLFILSLGGLSNQEKAKRAVWFGIVGMAIAVIATLADAKTSGMGWIIPAILVGGVIGSIAAKRVEMTSMPQLVAALHSFVGLAAVFIGINSHIDPPAGLSGAEATIHEVEIFLGVFIGAITFTGSIIAYGKLAGSIDGKALTLPHRHKLNIAMVVVCLILGMMFFNHAGIWTLILMTIIAFVIGAHLVMAIGGADMPVVVSMLNSYSGWAAAATGFMLGNDLLIVTGALVGSSGAILSYIMCKAMNRNFVSVILGGFGDATGPQMEIEGEQIAIDAAGVAAAMNEADSVIIVPGYGMAVAQAQQSISELTRRLRAAGKNVRFAIHPVAGRLPGHMNVLLAEAKVPYDIVLEMDEI
;
A
#
# COMPACT_ATOMS: atom_id res chain seq x y z
N MET A 1 24.11 13.90 -20.54
CA MET A 1 22.97 14.14 -21.47
C MET A 1 22.59 15.61 -21.40
N SER A 2 22.01 16.25 -22.43
CA SER A 2 21.58 17.65 -22.26
C SER A 2 20.34 17.73 -21.35
N VAL A 3 20.15 18.85 -20.65
CA VAL A 3 19.01 19.06 -19.73
C VAL A 3 17.68 18.77 -20.42
N GLY A 4 17.50 19.23 -21.68
CA GLY A 4 16.28 19.02 -22.44
C GLY A 4 15.97 17.53 -22.72
N PHE A 5 16.99 16.71 -22.96
CA PHE A 5 16.80 15.25 -23.15
C PHE A 5 16.39 14.55 -21.85
N ILE A 6 16.96 14.97 -20.71
CA ILE A 6 16.59 14.42 -19.39
C ILE A 6 15.14 14.76 -19.06
N SER A 7 14.74 16.03 -19.23
CA SER A 7 13.34 16.45 -19.03
C SER A 7 12.38 15.70 -19.95
N ALA A 8 12.73 15.52 -21.23
CA ALA A 8 11.91 14.74 -22.16
C ALA A 8 11.79 13.26 -21.74
N ALA A 9 12.87 12.66 -21.25
CA ALA A 9 12.86 11.29 -20.73
C ALA A 9 11.97 11.17 -19.48
N TYR A 10 12.02 12.14 -18.56
CA TYR A 10 11.15 12.20 -17.39
C TYR A 10 9.68 12.36 -17.75
N ILE A 11 9.34 13.26 -18.68
CA ILE A 11 7.96 13.40 -19.18
C ILE A 11 7.49 12.09 -19.82
N THR A 12 8.34 11.44 -20.63
CA THR A 12 8.02 10.17 -21.26
C THR A 12 7.76 9.08 -20.22
N ALA A 13 8.63 8.97 -19.21
CA ALA A 13 8.45 8.03 -18.10
C ALA A 13 7.15 8.31 -17.32
N SER A 14 6.84 9.58 -17.02
CA SER A 14 5.60 9.99 -16.37
C SER A 14 4.35 9.56 -17.15
N VAL A 15 4.35 9.78 -18.47
CA VAL A 15 3.25 9.34 -19.35
C VAL A 15 3.11 7.82 -19.33
N LEU A 16 4.23 7.09 -19.38
CA LEU A 16 4.22 5.62 -19.30
C LEU A 16 3.70 5.11 -17.96
N PHE A 17 3.99 5.77 -16.84
CA PHE A 17 3.42 5.42 -15.54
C PHE A 17 1.91 5.67 -15.48
N ILE A 18 1.43 6.78 -16.04
CA ILE A 18 -0.01 7.06 -16.16
C ILE A 18 -0.71 5.97 -17.00
N LEU A 19 -0.14 5.63 -18.15
CA LEU A 19 -0.66 4.56 -19.02
C LEU A 19 -0.59 3.19 -18.36
N SER A 20 0.41 2.95 -17.51
CA SER A 20 0.54 1.73 -16.73
C SER A 20 -0.63 1.58 -15.75
N LEU A 21 -0.90 2.60 -14.92
CA LEU A 21 -2.04 2.52 -13.99
C LEU A 21 -3.39 2.50 -14.70
N GLY A 22 -3.60 3.35 -15.71
CA GLY A 22 -4.84 3.36 -16.48
C GLY A 22 -5.06 2.06 -17.26
N GLY A 23 -4.00 1.37 -17.67
CA GLY A 23 -4.11 0.09 -18.35
C GLY A 23 -4.37 -1.10 -17.42
N LEU A 24 -4.04 -0.98 -16.13
CA LEU A 24 -4.29 -2.04 -15.13
C LEU A 24 -5.77 -2.17 -14.76
N SER A 25 -6.60 -1.15 -15.03
CA SER A 25 -8.05 -1.21 -14.79
C SER A 25 -8.80 -2.06 -15.81
N ASN A 26 -8.13 -2.55 -16.86
CA ASN A 26 -8.71 -3.41 -17.88
C ASN A 26 -7.91 -4.72 -17.99
N GLN A 27 -8.57 -5.84 -17.73
CA GLN A 27 -7.97 -7.17 -17.64
C GLN A 27 -7.22 -7.58 -18.93
N GLU A 28 -7.78 -7.28 -20.12
CA GLU A 28 -7.16 -7.62 -21.40
C GLU A 28 -5.86 -6.82 -21.63
N LYS A 29 -5.84 -5.58 -21.14
CA LYS A 29 -4.70 -4.65 -21.31
C LYS A 29 -3.69 -4.76 -20.17
N ALA A 30 -4.01 -5.42 -19.06
CA ALA A 30 -3.20 -5.45 -17.84
C ALA A 30 -1.75 -5.90 -18.10
N LYS A 31 -1.53 -6.95 -18.90
CA LYS A 31 -0.17 -7.42 -19.24
C LYS A 31 0.65 -6.35 -19.98
N ARG A 32 0.04 -5.65 -20.94
CA ARG A 32 0.68 -4.56 -21.68
C ARG A 32 0.91 -3.34 -20.78
N ALA A 33 -0.01 -3.08 -19.86
CA ALA A 33 0.07 -1.98 -18.92
C ALA A 33 1.29 -2.09 -17.99
N VAL A 34 1.58 -3.30 -17.50
CA VAL A 34 2.78 -3.57 -16.70
C VAL A 34 4.07 -3.23 -17.48
N TRP A 35 4.12 -3.54 -18.78
CA TRP A 35 5.27 -3.19 -19.63
C TRP A 35 5.50 -1.69 -19.73
N PHE A 36 4.46 -0.86 -19.75
CA PHE A 36 4.63 0.60 -19.70
C PHE A 36 5.35 1.02 -18.41
N GLY A 37 4.99 0.44 -17.26
CA GLY A 37 5.67 0.70 -16.00
C GLY A 37 7.14 0.27 -16.00
N ILE A 38 7.44 -0.92 -16.54
CA ILE A 38 8.82 -1.43 -16.64
C ILE A 38 9.69 -0.52 -17.52
N VAL A 39 9.18 -0.18 -18.72
CA VAL A 39 9.92 0.69 -19.65
C VAL A 39 10.05 2.11 -19.10
N GLY A 40 9.00 2.65 -18.48
CA GLY A 40 9.03 3.95 -17.83
C GLY A 40 10.08 4.03 -16.72
N MET A 41 10.15 3.00 -15.86
CA MET A 41 11.17 2.92 -14.81
C MET A 41 12.59 2.80 -15.39
N ALA A 42 12.78 2.01 -16.44
CA ALA A 42 14.08 1.89 -17.11
C ALA A 42 14.53 3.25 -17.69
N ILE A 43 13.64 3.96 -18.37
CA ILE A 43 13.91 5.30 -18.92
C ILE A 43 14.28 6.27 -17.80
N ALA A 44 13.51 6.30 -16.71
CA ALA A 44 13.74 7.17 -15.56
C ALA A 44 15.13 6.96 -14.94
N VAL A 45 15.48 5.71 -14.64
CA VAL A 45 16.76 5.36 -14.03
C VAL A 45 17.91 5.69 -14.98
N ILE A 46 17.82 5.29 -16.25
CA ILE A 46 18.89 5.55 -17.24
C ILE A 46 19.08 7.06 -17.44
N ALA A 47 18.00 7.84 -17.55
CA ALA A 47 18.08 9.29 -17.70
C ALA A 47 18.75 9.95 -16.48
N THR A 48 18.41 9.52 -15.27
CA THR A 48 19.02 10.02 -14.02
C THR A 48 20.51 9.67 -13.95
N LEU A 49 20.87 8.43 -14.30
CA LEU A 49 22.27 7.99 -14.33
C LEU A 49 23.10 8.69 -15.41
N ALA A 50 22.48 9.12 -16.50
CA ALA A 50 23.14 9.82 -17.61
C ALA A 50 23.18 11.35 -17.45
N ASP A 51 22.64 11.89 -16.35
CA ASP A 51 22.81 13.29 -15.97
C ASP A 51 24.28 13.55 -15.61
N ALA A 52 24.84 14.63 -16.18
CA ALA A 52 26.22 15.02 -15.93
C ALA A 52 26.46 15.45 -14.47
N LYS A 53 25.39 15.79 -13.73
CA LYS A 53 25.44 16.09 -12.30
C LYS A 53 25.55 14.83 -11.43
N THR A 54 25.21 13.66 -11.98
CA THR A 54 25.27 12.40 -11.23
C THR A 54 26.73 11.97 -11.05
N SER A 55 27.14 11.88 -9.78
CA SER A 55 28.48 11.42 -9.39
C SER A 55 28.39 10.17 -8.50
N GLY A 56 29.53 9.53 -8.19
CA GLY A 56 29.53 8.37 -7.31
C GLY A 56 28.99 7.08 -7.94
N MET A 57 29.12 6.93 -9.27
CA MET A 57 28.63 5.77 -10.03
C MET A 57 29.12 4.43 -9.49
N GLY A 58 30.34 4.40 -8.91
CA GLY A 58 30.92 3.23 -8.27
C GLY A 58 30.16 2.74 -7.03
N TRP A 59 29.36 3.58 -6.38
CA TRP A 59 28.47 3.20 -5.29
C TRP A 59 27.03 2.97 -5.77
N ILE A 60 26.55 3.80 -6.70
CA ILE A 60 25.17 3.75 -7.19
C ILE A 60 24.88 2.43 -7.91
N ILE A 61 25.73 2.00 -8.85
CA ILE A 61 25.49 0.80 -9.64
C ILE A 61 25.44 -0.45 -8.76
N PRO A 62 26.43 -0.70 -7.86
CA PRO A 62 26.34 -1.84 -6.94
C PRO A 62 25.11 -1.80 -6.03
N ALA A 63 24.72 -0.63 -5.53
CA ALA A 63 23.53 -0.51 -4.68
C ALA A 63 22.24 -0.88 -5.43
N ILE A 64 22.08 -0.41 -6.67
CA ILE A 64 20.95 -0.78 -7.55
C ILE A 64 20.95 -2.28 -7.83
N LEU A 65 22.11 -2.87 -8.12
CA LEU A 65 22.23 -4.30 -8.40
C LEU A 65 21.86 -5.14 -7.17
N VAL A 66 22.39 -4.81 -5.99
CA VAL A 66 22.09 -5.51 -4.74
C VAL A 66 20.60 -5.40 -4.41
N GLY A 67 20.03 -4.19 -4.46
CA GLY A 67 18.59 -3.98 -4.23
C GLY A 67 17.72 -4.74 -5.24
N GLY A 68 18.09 -4.70 -6.53
CA GLY A 68 17.40 -5.40 -7.60
C GLY A 68 17.43 -6.92 -7.47
N VAL A 69 18.58 -7.49 -7.04
CA VAL A 69 18.71 -8.93 -6.77
C VAL A 69 17.87 -9.35 -5.57
N ILE A 70 17.96 -8.63 -4.45
CA ILE A 70 17.16 -8.91 -3.24
C ILE A 70 15.67 -8.83 -3.56
N GLY A 71 15.24 -7.76 -4.23
CA GLY A 71 13.85 -7.56 -4.65
C GLY A 71 13.36 -8.68 -5.59
N SER A 72 14.19 -9.09 -6.55
CA SER A 72 13.86 -10.18 -7.47
C SER A 72 13.72 -11.53 -6.77
N ILE A 73 14.57 -11.80 -5.78
CA ILE A 73 14.47 -13.04 -4.98
C ILE A 73 13.20 -13.02 -4.14
N ALA A 74 12.92 -11.91 -3.45
CA ALA A 74 11.73 -11.77 -2.62
C ALA A 74 10.44 -11.92 -3.45
N ALA A 75 10.36 -11.26 -4.61
CA ALA A 75 9.19 -11.31 -5.49
C ALA A 75 8.95 -12.71 -6.09
N LYS A 76 10.01 -13.50 -6.35
CA LYS A 76 9.89 -14.87 -6.88
C LYS A 76 9.52 -15.92 -5.84
N ARG A 77 9.81 -15.66 -4.55
CA ARG A 77 9.61 -16.62 -3.46
C ARG A 77 8.35 -16.39 -2.65
N VAL A 78 7.71 -15.22 -2.78
CA VAL A 78 6.50 -14.90 -2.03
C VAL A 78 5.32 -15.74 -2.54
N GLU A 79 4.58 -16.35 -1.62
CA GLU A 79 3.32 -17.02 -1.93
C GLU A 79 2.20 -15.98 -2.12
N MET A 80 1.21 -16.25 -2.98
CA MET A 80 0.12 -15.30 -3.26
C MET A 80 -0.70 -14.95 -2.02
N THR A 81 -0.82 -15.88 -1.07
CA THR A 81 -1.44 -15.63 0.25
C THR A 81 -0.68 -14.66 1.14
N SER A 82 0.64 -14.57 0.93
CA SER A 82 1.58 -13.69 1.64
C SER A 82 1.88 -12.41 0.85
N MET A 83 1.18 -12.15 -0.25
CA MET A 83 1.32 -10.91 -1.00
C MET A 83 1.05 -9.65 -0.14
N PRO A 84 0.06 -9.63 0.78
CA PRO A 84 -0.23 -8.42 1.56
C PRO A 84 0.91 -7.94 2.45
N GLN A 85 1.61 -8.85 3.12
CA GLN A 85 2.76 -8.50 3.97
C GLN A 85 3.94 -8.02 3.13
N LEU A 86 4.19 -8.61 1.96
CA LEU A 86 5.26 -8.14 1.08
C LEU A 86 5.00 -6.71 0.62
N VAL A 87 3.77 -6.40 0.21
CA VAL A 87 3.37 -5.04 -0.18
C VAL A 87 3.58 -4.06 0.98
N ALA A 88 3.19 -4.43 2.20
CA ALA A 88 3.48 -3.62 3.39
C ALA A 88 4.98 -3.37 3.56
N ALA A 89 5.81 -4.41 3.46
CA ALA A 89 7.27 -4.27 3.59
C ALA A 89 7.88 -3.34 2.52
N LEU A 90 7.38 -3.38 1.27
CA LEU A 90 7.88 -2.53 0.19
C LEU A 90 7.69 -1.03 0.46
N HIS A 91 6.56 -0.63 1.04
CA HIS A 91 6.33 0.78 1.43
C HIS A 91 7.30 1.27 2.50
N SER A 92 7.84 0.37 3.34
CA SER A 92 8.84 0.75 4.32
C SER A 92 10.11 1.27 3.65
N PHE A 93 10.56 0.62 2.57
CA PHE A 93 11.76 1.05 1.84
C PHE A 93 11.56 2.42 1.18
N VAL A 94 10.36 2.70 0.67
CA VAL A 94 10.02 4.03 0.11
C VAL A 94 10.06 5.10 1.20
N GLY A 95 9.45 4.84 2.36
CA GLY A 95 9.46 5.77 3.49
C GLY A 95 10.87 6.07 4.01
N LEU A 96 11.70 5.03 4.15
CA LEU A 96 13.08 5.19 4.62
C LEU A 96 13.96 5.91 3.58
N ALA A 97 13.75 5.64 2.29
CA ALA A 97 14.43 6.38 1.23
C ALA A 97 14.10 7.88 1.31
N ALA A 98 12.82 8.26 1.48
CA ALA A 98 12.44 9.66 1.65
C ALA A 98 13.10 10.33 2.88
N VAL A 99 13.23 9.60 4.00
CA VAL A 99 13.97 10.08 5.19
C VAL A 99 15.44 10.35 4.86
N PHE A 100 16.13 9.39 4.21
CA PHE A 100 17.54 9.56 3.88
C PHE A 100 17.77 10.67 2.85
N ILE A 101 16.92 10.78 1.83
CA ILE A 101 17.05 11.84 0.84
C ILE A 101 16.78 13.20 1.51
N GLY A 102 15.79 13.31 2.40
CA GLY A 102 15.51 14.55 3.13
C GLY A 102 16.64 15.00 4.05
N ILE A 103 17.22 14.07 4.82
CA ILE A 103 18.39 14.37 5.67
C ILE A 103 19.59 14.76 4.79
N ASN A 104 19.82 14.08 3.67
CA ASN A 104 20.90 14.40 2.75
C ASN A 104 20.71 15.79 2.13
N SER A 105 19.50 16.14 1.70
CA SER A 105 19.17 17.46 1.15
C SER A 105 19.33 18.59 2.16
N HIS A 106 19.21 18.32 3.47
CA HIS A 106 19.53 19.31 4.49
C HIS A 106 21.05 19.49 4.68
N ILE A 107 21.81 18.40 4.61
CA ILE A 107 23.28 18.42 4.80
C ILE A 107 23.97 19.05 3.58
N ASP A 108 23.48 18.76 2.38
CA ASP A 108 24.01 19.26 1.11
C ASP A 108 22.86 19.81 0.26
N PRO A 109 22.37 21.03 0.56
CA PRO A 109 21.22 21.60 -0.11
C PRO A 109 21.53 21.99 -1.56
N PRO A 110 20.52 22.01 -2.46
CA PRO A 110 20.67 22.49 -3.81
C PRO A 110 21.27 23.91 -3.85
N ALA A 111 22.27 24.12 -4.71
CA ALA A 111 22.93 25.41 -4.84
C ALA A 111 21.99 26.49 -5.38
N GLY A 112 22.11 27.71 -4.85
CA GLY A 112 21.42 28.89 -5.38
C GLY A 112 20.06 29.21 -4.75
N LEU A 113 19.59 28.40 -3.79
CA LEU A 113 18.38 28.69 -3.03
C LEU A 113 18.57 29.93 -2.14
N SER A 114 17.66 30.89 -2.24
CA SER A 114 17.68 32.10 -1.41
C SER A 114 16.28 32.62 -1.08
N GLY A 115 16.16 33.35 0.03
CA GLY A 115 14.89 33.93 0.45
C GLY A 115 13.78 32.87 0.58
N ALA A 116 12.67 33.08 -0.14
CA ALA A 116 11.51 32.20 -0.09
C ALA A 116 11.80 30.77 -0.57
N GLU A 117 12.70 30.60 -1.55
CA GLU A 117 13.03 29.27 -2.09
C GLU A 117 13.71 28.39 -1.02
N ALA A 118 14.61 28.97 -0.23
CA ALA A 118 15.26 28.27 0.88
C ALA A 118 14.24 27.86 1.95
N THR A 119 13.31 28.75 2.30
CA THR A 119 12.24 28.42 3.27
C THR A 119 11.32 27.31 2.75
N ILE A 120 10.92 27.36 1.48
CA ILE A 120 10.10 26.32 0.86
C ILE A 120 10.83 24.97 0.90
N HIS A 121 12.12 24.96 0.55
CA HIS A 121 12.93 23.75 0.57
C HIS A 121 13.06 23.14 1.98
N GLU A 122 13.22 23.96 3.02
CA GLU A 122 13.23 23.48 4.40
C GLU A 122 11.89 22.86 4.82
N VAL A 123 10.77 23.44 4.39
CA VAL A 123 9.43 22.87 4.62
C VAL A 123 9.27 21.53 3.90
N GLU A 124 9.74 21.44 2.65
CA GLU A 124 9.73 20.19 1.87
C GLU A 124 10.54 19.08 2.54
N ILE A 125 11.75 19.40 3.03
CA ILE A 125 12.58 18.47 3.82
C ILE A 125 11.81 18.01 5.06
N PHE A 126 11.29 18.94 5.85
CA PHE A 126 10.64 18.63 7.12
C PHE A 126 9.42 17.70 6.91
N LEU A 127 8.55 18.03 5.96
CA LEU A 127 7.36 17.24 5.65
C LEU A 127 7.73 15.88 5.02
N GLY A 128 8.67 15.86 4.08
CA GLY A 128 9.12 14.63 3.42
C GLY A 128 9.69 13.62 4.42
N VAL A 129 10.55 14.08 5.33
CA VAL A 129 11.12 13.25 6.40
C VAL A 129 10.04 12.78 7.39
N PHE A 130 9.14 13.66 7.80
CA PHE A 130 8.05 13.31 8.73
C PHE A 130 7.12 12.22 8.16
N ILE A 131 6.64 12.39 6.93
CA ILE A 131 5.77 11.43 6.25
C ILE A 131 6.54 10.12 5.98
N GLY A 132 7.79 10.21 5.52
CA GLY A 132 8.65 9.05 5.28
C GLY A 132 8.87 8.19 6.52
N ALA A 133 9.14 8.82 7.67
CA ALA A 133 9.37 8.14 8.94
C ALA A 133 8.12 7.42 9.47
N ILE A 134 6.96 8.07 9.40
CA ILE A 134 5.67 7.44 9.75
C ILE A 134 5.40 6.25 8.83
N THR A 135 5.63 6.43 7.53
CA THR A 135 5.42 5.37 6.52
C THR A 135 6.32 4.17 6.79
N PHE A 136 7.60 4.39 7.09
CA PHE A 136 8.57 3.33 7.36
C PHE A 136 8.13 2.43 8.52
N THR A 137 7.92 3.03 9.68
CA THR A 137 7.58 2.27 10.90
C THR A 137 6.17 1.71 10.85
N GLY A 138 5.20 2.46 10.34
CA GLY A 138 3.84 1.96 10.15
C GLY A 138 3.81 0.71 9.25
N SER A 139 4.60 0.73 8.18
CA SER A 139 4.73 -0.39 7.24
C SER A 139 5.40 -1.62 7.87
N ILE A 140 6.41 -1.44 8.72
CA ILE A 140 7.04 -2.55 9.46
C ILE A 140 6.04 -3.21 10.42
N ILE A 141 5.25 -2.41 11.15
CA ILE A 141 4.23 -2.97 12.06
C ILE A 141 3.12 -3.67 11.26
N ALA A 142 2.66 -3.09 10.16
CA ALA A 142 1.67 -3.72 9.28
C ALA A 142 2.18 -5.06 8.72
N TYR A 143 3.43 -5.10 8.27
CA TYR A 143 4.11 -6.33 7.87
C TYR A 143 4.10 -7.37 9.00
N GLY A 144 4.54 -6.98 10.21
CA GLY A 144 4.63 -7.90 11.34
C GLY A 144 3.27 -8.49 11.75
N LYS A 145 2.22 -7.67 11.73
CA LYS A 145 0.84 -8.11 12.01
C LYS A 145 0.31 -9.06 10.93
N LEU A 146 0.56 -8.78 9.66
CA LEU A 146 0.12 -9.64 8.55
C LEU A 146 0.88 -10.96 8.51
N ALA A 147 2.18 -10.95 8.85
CA ALA A 147 3.04 -12.12 8.96
C ALA A 147 2.82 -12.94 10.24
N GLY A 148 2.06 -12.42 11.20
CA GLY A 148 1.81 -13.08 12.49
C GLY A 148 3.00 -13.05 13.45
N SER A 149 4.05 -12.29 13.15
CA SER A 149 5.16 -12.05 14.09
C SER A 149 4.82 -11.02 15.16
N ILE A 150 3.78 -10.20 14.93
CA ILE A 150 3.16 -9.29 15.89
C ILE A 150 1.69 -9.71 16.04
N ASP A 151 1.15 -9.68 17.26
CA ASP A 151 -0.27 -9.98 17.51
C ASP A 151 -1.17 -9.03 16.70
N GLY A 152 -2.20 -9.60 16.08
CA GLY A 152 -3.21 -8.86 15.32
C GLY A 152 -4.15 -8.05 16.20
N LYS A 153 -4.13 -8.21 17.53
CA LYS A 153 -4.94 -7.39 18.44
C LYS A 153 -4.51 -5.91 18.39
N ALA A 154 -5.51 -5.03 18.48
CA ALA A 154 -5.27 -3.60 18.60
C ALA A 154 -4.63 -3.28 19.96
N LEU A 155 -3.48 -2.60 19.96
CA LEU A 155 -2.86 -2.11 21.18
C LEU A 155 -3.65 -0.91 21.73
N THR A 156 -4.24 -1.06 22.91
CA THR A 156 -5.07 -0.03 23.55
C THR A 156 -4.35 0.58 24.75
N LEU A 157 -3.39 1.47 24.49
CA LEU A 157 -2.74 2.23 25.56
C LEU A 157 -3.73 3.25 26.18
N PRO A 158 -3.68 3.47 27.51
CA PRO A 158 -4.42 4.54 28.15
C PRO A 158 -4.08 5.88 27.49
N HIS A 159 -5.10 6.66 27.13
CA HIS A 159 -4.94 7.98 26.51
C HIS A 159 -4.12 8.02 25.19
N ARG A 160 -4.08 6.92 24.42
CA ARG A 160 -3.35 6.81 23.14
C ARG A 160 -3.53 8.00 22.19
N HIS A 161 -4.75 8.56 22.11
CA HIS A 161 -5.04 9.71 21.25
C HIS A 161 -4.35 10.98 21.74
N LYS A 162 -4.32 11.21 23.06
CA LYS A 162 -3.60 12.34 23.66
C LYS A 162 -2.09 12.20 23.44
N LEU A 163 -1.55 10.97 23.55
CA LEU A 163 -0.15 10.70 23.27
C LEU A 163 0.21 11.02 21.81
N ASN A 164 -0.60 10.57 20.85
CA ASN A 164 -0.40 10.89 19.44
C ASN A 164 -0.45 12.39 19.16
N ILE A 165 -1.46 13.09 19.69
CA ILE A 165 -1.59 14.54 19.53
C ILE A 165 -0.38 15.25 20.16
N ALA A 166 0.05 14.85 21.36
CA ALA A 166 1.21 15.42 22.02
C ALA A 166 2.48 15.24 21.19
N MET A 167 2.72 14.04 20.64
CA MET A 167 3.87 13.78 19.76
C MET A 167 3.84 14.66 18.51
N VAL A 168 2.67 14.82 17.86
CA VAL A 168 2.52 15.72 16.71
C VAL A 168 2.78 17.18 17.08
N VAL A 169 2.26 17.65 18.22
CA VAL A 169 2.53 19.02 18.71
C VAL A 169 4.03 19.24 18.96
N VAL A 170 4.72 18.25 19.55
CA VAL A 170 6.18 18.31 19.73
C VAL A 170 6.89 18.35 18.38
N CYS A 171 6.47 17.56 17.39
CA CYS A 171 7.01 17.65 16.03
C CYS A 171 6.82 19.05 15.44
N LEU A 172 5.65 19.69 15.59
CA LEU A 172 5.42 21.06 15.12
C LEU A 172 6.33 22.09 15.81
N ILE A 173 6.55 21.95 17.12
CA ILE A 173 7.50 22.79 17.87
C ILE A 173 8.92 22.60 17.34
N LEU A 174 9.35 21.35 17.12
CA LEU A 174 10.66 21.05 16.52
C LEU A 174 10.77 21.61 15.10
N GLY A 175 9.68 21.61 14.33
CA GLY A 175 9.61 22.26 13.02
C GLY A 175 9.84 23.77 13.12
N MET A 176 9.15 24.46 14.03
CA MET A 176 9.41 25.89 14.28
C MET A 176 10.87 26.14 14.68
N MET A 177 11.46 25.28 15.51
CA MET A 177 12.87 25.40 15.88
C MET A 177 13.80 25.13 14.69
N PHE A 178 13.48 24.15 13.84
CA PHE A 178 14.22 23.83 12.62
C PHE A 178 14.23 24.99 11.64
N PHE A 179 13.06 25.59 11.35
CA PHE A 179 12.93 26.75 10.46
C PHE A 179 13.57 28.03 11.02
N ASN A 180 13.80 28.09 12.33
CA ASN A 180 14.61 29.13 12.98
C ASN A 180 16.08 28.73 13.13
N HIS A 181 16.53 27.72 12.38
CA HIS A 181 17.90 27.22 12.31
C HIS A 181 18.52 26.84 13.67
N ALA A 182 17.72 26.27 14.58
CA ALA A 182 18.22 25.75 15.87
C ALA A 182 19.18 24.54 15.72
N GLY A 183 19.33 24.00 14.51
CA GLY A 183 20.27 22.95 14.14
C GLY A 183 19.60 21.63 13.72
N ILE A 184 20.34 20.78 13.01
CA ILE A 184 19.88 19.49 12.47
C ILE A 184 19.28 18.53 13.51
N TRP A 185 19.66 18.68 14.78
CA TRP A 185 19.14 17.84 15.86
C TRP A 185 17.61 17.92 15.99
N THR A 186 16.99 19.03 15.61
CA THR A 186 15.52 19.18 15.63
C THR A 186 14.87 18.27 14.58
N LEU A 187 15.45 18.20 13.39
CA LEU A 187 15.02 17.29 12.31
C LEU A 187 15.22 15.83 12.72
N ILE A 188 16.39 15.49 13.29
CA ILE A 188 16.68 14.13 13.76
C ILE A 188 15.74 13.71 14.88
N LEU A 189 15.52 14.58 15.89
CA LEU A 189 14.61 14.28 16.98
C LEU A 189 13.16 14.17 16.50
N MET A 190 12.74 15.04 15.58
CA MET A 190 11.43 14.93 14.93
C MET A 190 11.29 13.58 14.21
N THR A 191 12.33 13.15 13.49
CA THR A 191 12.36 11.86 12.78
C THR A 191 12.18 10.69 13.74
N ILE A 192 12.88 10.70 14.88
CA ILE A 192 12.75 9.67 15.93
C ILE A 192 11.32 9.64 16.48
N ILE A 193 10.73 10.80 16.77
CA ILE A 193 9.35 10.87 17.25
C ILE A 193 8.37 10.38 16.16
N ALA A 194 8.60 10.73 14.90
CA ALA A 194 7.78 10.28 13.76
C ALA A 194 7.84 8.76 13.57
N PHE A 195 8.99 8.12 13.80
CA PHE A 195 9.09 6.66 13.87
C PHE A 195 8.22 6.07 14.98
N VAL A 196 8.18 6.70 16.16
CA VAL A 196 7.29 6.24 17.25
C VAL A 196 5.82 6.46 16.90
N ILE A 197 5.47 7.59 16.27
CA ILE A 197 4.11 7.88 15.81
C ILE A 197 3.65 6.81 14.82
N GLY A 198 4.44 6.52 13.79
CA GLY A 198 4.07 5.53 12.77
C GLY A 198 3.88 4.13 13.36
N ALA A 199 4.79 3.70 14.23
CA ALA A 199 4.64 2.43 14.94
C ALA A 199 3.38 2.40 15.82
N HIS A 200 3.17 3.43 16.64
CA HIS A 200 2.05 3.47 17.59
C HIS A 200 0.68 3.56 16.92
N LEU A 201 0.55 4.35 15.83
CA LEU A 201 -0.69 4.45 15.06
C LEU A 201 -1.11 3.08 14.50
N VAL A 202 -0.20 2.36 13.86
CA VAL A 202 -0.53 1.05 13.26
C VAL A 202 -0.67 -0.05 14.32
N MET A 203 0.06 0.04 15.43
CA MET A 203 -0.12 -0.86 16.58
C MET A 203 -1.54 -0.77 17.16
N ALA A 204 -2.16 0.42 17.14
CA ALA A 204 -3.51 0.65 17.65
C ALA A 204 -4.64 0.14 16.72
N ILE A 205 -4.32 -0.35 15.51
CA ILE A 205 -5.30 -0.83 14.54
C ILE A 205 -5.37 -2.37 14.55
N GLY A 206 -6.56 -2.95 14.45
CA GLY A 206 -6.75 -4.40 14.47
C GLY A 206 -6.30 -5.09 13.17
N GLY A 207 -5.94 -6.37 13.27
CA GLY A 207 -5.49 -7.22 12.17
C GLY A 207 -6.47 -7.29 10.99
N ALA A 208 -7.78 -7.23 11.28
CA ALA A 208 -8.84 -7.23 10.28
C ALA A 208 -8.83 -5.99 9.38
N ASP A 209 -8.36 -4.85 9.91
CA ASP A 209 -8.31 -3.56 9.18
C ASP A 209 -6.95 -3.29 8.53
N MET A 210 -5.97 -4.19 8.73
CA MET A 210 -4.65 -4.06 8.11
C MET A 210 -4.68 -3.86 6.58
N PRO A 211 -5.62 -4.42 5.80
CA PRO A 211 -5.68 -4.15 4.37
C PRO A 211 -5.86 -2.65 4.06
N VAL A 212 -6.71 -1.96 4.85
CA VAL A 212 -6.91 -0.51 4.72
C VAL A 212 -5.64 0.24 5.11
N VAL A 213 -4.97 -0.19 6.17
CA VAL A 213 -3.70 0.42 6.62
C VAL A 213 -2.62 0.31 5.55
N VAL A 214 -2.49 -0.85 4.91
CA VAL A 214 -1.51 -1.05 3.81
C VAL A 214 -1.81 -0.10 2.64
N SER A 215 -3.08 0.07 2.28
CA SER A 215 -3.50 1.01 1.23
C SER A 215 -3.25 2.47 1.62
N MET A 216 -3.43 2.82 2.89
CA MET A 216 -3.17 4.17 3.39
C MET A 216 -1.67 4.47 3.45
N LEU A 217 -0.84 3.50 3.87
CA LEU A 217 0.62 3.61 3.84
C LEU A 217 1.15 3.69 2.40
N ASN A 218 0.50 3.02 1.43
CA ASN A 218 0.76 3.23 0.01
C ASN A 218 0.54 4.71 -0.37
N SER A 219 -0.56 5.31 0.06
CA SER A 219 -0.82 6.74 -0.16
C SER A 219 0.30 7.62 0.43
N TYR A 220 0.68 7.37 1.69
CA TYR A 220 1.75 8.13 2.34
C TYR A 220 3.10 7.98 1.63
N SER A 221 3.41 6.78 1.13
CA SER A 221 4.61 6.55 0.32
C SER A 221 4.61 7.37 -0.96
N GLY A 222 3.46 7.53 -1.62
CA GLY A 222 3.28 8.40 -2.78
C GLY A 222 3.48 9.88 -2.44
N TRP A 223 2.89 10.37 -1.34
CA TRP A 223 3.07 11.75 -0.90
C TRP A 223 4.52 12.05 -0.45
N ALA A 224 5.19 11.09 0.18
CA ALA A 224 6.62 11.20 0.51
C ALA A 224 7.48 11.27 -0.75
N ALA A 225 7.17 10.48 -1.78
CA ALA A 225 7.84 10.54 -3.07
C ALA A 225 7.59 11.88 -3.77
N ALA A 226 6.37 12.42 -3.71
CA ALA A 226 6.05 13.74 -4.27
C ALA A 226 6.79 14.86 -3.54
N ALA A 227 6.83 14.83 -2.20
CA ALA A 227 7.61 15.77 -1.39
C ALA A 227 9.11 15.69 -1.73
N THR A 228 9.64 14.48 -1.92
CA THR A 228 11.01 14.27 -2.40
C THR A 228 11.21 14.85 -3.80
N GLY A 229 10.20 14.74 -4.67
CA GLY A 229 10.22 15.34 -5.99
C GLY A 229 10.31 16.87 -5.94
N PHE A 230 9.53 17.52 -5.08
CA PHE A 230 9.62 18.96 -4.87
C PHE A 230 11.00 19.37 -4.35
N MET A 231 11.47 18.69 -3.30
CA MET A 231 12.78 18.91 -2.68
C MET A 231 13.94 18.82 -3.68
N LEU A 232 13.85 17.91 -4.66
CA LEU A 232 14.88 17.71 -5.68
C LEU A 232 14.61 18.47 -6.99
N GLY A 233 13.50 19.21 -7.11
CA GLY A 233 13.05 19.81 -8.37
C GLY A 233 12.85 18.78 -9.48
N ASN A 234 12.33 17.59 -9.15
CA ASN A 234 12.18 16.46 -10.06
C ASN A 234 10.70 16.18 -10.38
N ASP A 235 10.26 16.64 -11.54
CA ASP A 235 8.89 16.49 -12.03
C ASP A 235 8.42 15.03 -12.12
N LEU A 236 9.32 14.09 -12.44
CA LEU A 236 8.96 12.68 -12.51
C LEU A 236 8.51 12.16 -11.14
N LEU A 237 9.26 12.48 -10.09
CA LEU A 237 8.91 12.09 -8.72
C LEU A 237 7.64 12.78 -8.22
N ILE A 238 7.43 14.04 -8.59
CA ILE A 238 6.18 14.77 -8.28
C ILE A 238 4.99 14.07 -8.92
N VAL A 239 5.04 13.80 -10.22
CA VAL A 239 3.93 13.18 -10.97
C VAL A 239 3.66 11.77 -10.49
N THR A 240 4.70 10.94 -10.36
CA THR A 240 4.54 9.54 -9.91
C THR A 240 4.09 9.46 -8.46
N GLY A 241 4.65 10.30 -7.58
CA GLY A 241 4.26 10.38 -6.18
C GLY A 241 2.80 10.81 -6.00
N ALA A 242 2.36 11.86 -6.69
CA ALA A 242 0.97 12.31 -6.64
C ALA A 242 -0.02 11.27 -7.17
N LEU A 243 0.37 10.53 -8.21
CA LEU A 243 -0.44 9.47 -8.79
C LEU A 243 -0.60 8.29 -7.81
N VAL A 244 0.49 7.81 -7.21
CA VAL A 244 0.45 6.74 -6.20
C VAL A 244 -0.29 7.21 -4.95
N GLY A 245 -0.03 8.44 -4.50
CA GLY A 245 -0.63 9.07 -3.34
C GLY A 245 -2.15 9.14 -3.43
N SER A 246 -2.66 9.70 -4.53
CA SER A 246 -4.09 9.80 -4.81
C SER A 246 -4.77 8.43 -4.98
N SER A 247 -4.14 7.51 -5.72
CA SER A 247 -4.65 6.15 -5.91
C SER A 247 -4.81 5.40 -4.58
N GLY A 248 -3.79 5.45 -3.71
CA GLY A 248 -3.85 4.83 -2.38
C GLY A 248 -4.94 5.45 -1.49
N ALA A 249 -5.13 6.77 -1.55
CA ALA A 249 -6.16 7.44 -0.77
C ALA A 249 -7.58 7.03 -1.22
N ILE A 250 -7.82 7.03 -2.53
CA ILE A 250 -9.10 6.62 -3.12
C ILE A 250 -9.40 5.15 -2.79
N LEU A 251 -8.42 4.26 -2.96
CA LEU A 251 -8.59 2.84 -2.64
C LEU A 251 -8.92 2.64 -1.16
N SER A 252 -8.21 3.33 -0.26
CA SER A 252 -8.47 3.24 1.19
C SER A 252 -9.89 3.69 1.55
N TYR A 253 -10.39 4.75 0.91
CA TYR A 253 -11.75 5.23 1.09
C TYR A 253 -12.79 4.21 0.60
N ILE A 254 -12.61 3.65 -0.60
CA ILE A 254 -13.51 2.64 -1.18
C ILE A 254 -13.56 1.40 -0.28
N MET A 255 -12.41 0.94 0.23
CA MET A 255 -12.36 -0.18 1.17
C MET A 255 -13.11 0.10 2.47
N CYS A 256 -12.94 1.29 3.07
CA CYS A 256 -13.67 1.68 4.28
C CYS A 256 -15.18 1.69 4.04
N LYS A 257 -15.61 2.25 2.90
CA LYS A 257 -17.02 2.28 2.50
C LYS A 257 -17.58 0.86 2.33
N ALA A 258 -16.84 -0.03 1.68
CA ALA A 258 -17.24 -1.43 1.51
C ALA A 258 -17.25 -2.23 2.83
N MET A 259 -16.50 -1.79 3.84
CA MET A 259 -16.55 -2.36 5.20
C MET A 259 -17.66 -1.75 6.08
N ASN A 260 -18.41 -0.77 5.56
CA ASN A 260 -19.33 0.05 6.34
C ASN A 260 -18.68 0.68 7.59
N ARG A 261 -17.40 1.10 7.46
CA ARG A 261 -16.64 1.77 8.52
C ARG A 261 -16.23 3.17 8.10
N ASN A 262 -16.20 4.09 9.05
CA ASN A 262 -15.72 5.44 8.79
C ASN A 262 -14.19 5.43 8.61
N PHE A 263 -13.71 6.02 7.50
CA PHE A 263 -12.29 6.17 7.18
C PHE A 263 -11.46 6.77 8.32
N VAL A 264 -11.98 7.82 8.98
CA VAL A 264 -11.30 8.48 10.11
C VAL A 264 -11.21 7.55 11.32
N SER A 265 -12.27 6.76 11.58
CA SER A 265 -12.27 5.79 12.67
C SER A 265 -11.20 4.72 12.47
N VAL A 266 -11.07 4.18 11.25
CA VAL A 266 -10.05 3.17 10.93
C VAL A 266 -8.63 3.73 11.11
N ILE A 267 -8.35 4.94 10.63
CA ILE A 267 -7.03 5.58 10.75
C ILE A 267 -6.67 5.88 12.21
N LEU A 268 -7.64 6.30 13.01
CA LEU A 268 -7.43 6.61 14.41
C LEU A 268 -7.57 5.39 15.33
N GLY A 269 -7.72 4.18 14.79
CA GLY A 269 -7.77 2.93 15.57
C GLY A 269 -9.07 2.73 16.35
N GLY A 270 -10.22 2.99 15.72
CA GLY A 270 -11.56 2.84 16.30
C GLY A 270 -12.10 4.09 16.99
N PHE A 271 -11.56 5.27 16.68
CA PHE A 271 -12.07 6.53 17.22
C PHE A 271 -13.42 6.88 16.59
N GLY A 272 -14.50 6.84 17.37
CA GLY A 272 -15.84 7.15 16.90
C GLY A 272 -16.59 5.97 16.29
N ASP A 273 -16.10 4.74 16.42
CA ASP A 273 -16.93 3.57 16.15
C ASP A 273 -18.11 3.54 17.12
N ALA A 274 -19.31 3.28 16.59
CA ALA A 274 -20.51 3.20 17.40
C ALA A 274 -20.42 1.99 18.35
N THR A 275 -20.36 2.24 19.65
CA THR A 275 -20.57 1.22 20.69
C THR A 275 -22.07 0.96 20.81
N GLY A 276 -22.64 0.27 19.83
CA GLY A 276 -23.99 -0.25 19.90
C GLY A 276 -24.04 -1.58 20.66
N PRO A 277 -25.17 -1.92 21.31
CA PRO A 277 -25.36 -3.29 21.81
C PRO A 277 -25.21 -4.28 20.66
N GLN A 278 -24.49 -5.38 20.90
CA GLN A 278 -24.47 -6.49 19.94
C GLN A 278 -25.91 -6.97 19.73
N MET A 279 -26.30 -7.10 18.47
CA MET A 279 -27.61 -7.63 18.11
C MET A 279 -27.76 -9.03 18.73
N GLU A 280 -28.84 -9.29 19.45
CA GLU A 280 -29.11 -10.63 19.96
C GLU A 280 -29.27 -11.59 18.77
N ILE A 281 -28.59 -12.73 18.85
CA ILE A 281 -28.68 -13.76 17.81
C ILE A 281 -30.01 -14.48 18.01
N GLU A 282 -30.94 -14.28 17.08
CA GLU A 282 -32.20 -15.02 17.02
C GLU A 282 -32.06 -16.25 16.11
N GLY A 283 -32.52 -17.41 16.58
CA GLY A 283 -32.55 -18.67 15.81
C GLY A 283 -31.53 -19.72 16.27
N GLU A 284 -31.75 -20.97 15.83
CA GLU A 284 -30.84 -22.11 16.08
C GLU A 284 -29.98 -22.41 14.84
N GLN A 285 -28.73 -22.83 15.07
CA GLN A 285 -27.85 -23.28 13.98
C GLN A 285 -28.26 -24.67 13.51
N ILE A 286 -28.62 -24.81 12.23
CA ILE A 286 -28.92 -26.10 11.61
C ILE A 286 -27.64 -26.67 11.01
N ALA A 287 -27.15 -27.76 11.60
CA ALA A 287 -25.98 -28.47 11.08
C ALA A 287 -26.38 -29.37 9.89
N ILE A 288 -25.54 -29.39 8.86
CA ILE A 288 -25.63 -30.30 7.71
C ILE A 288 -24.24 -30.89 7.45
N ASP A 289 -24.18 -32.17 7.06
CA ASP A 289 -22.93 -32.84 6.74
C ASP A 289 -22.53 -32.62 5.27
N ALA A 290 -21.30 -33.03 4.93
CA ALA A 290 -20.78 -32.86 3.56
C ALA A 290 -21.61 -33.61 2.51
N ALA A 291 -22.20 -34.76 2.88
CA ALA A 291 -23.06 -35.54 1.98
C ALA A 291 -24.38 -34.81 1.70
N GLY A 292 -25.01 -34.22 2.72
CA GLY A 292 -26.20 -33.40 2.60
C GLY A 292 -25.96 -32.16 1.73
N VAL A 293 -24.82 -31.46 1.91
CA VAL A 293 -24.45 -30.33 1.06
C VAL A 293 -24.28 -30.77 -0.40
N ALA A 294 -23.60 -31.91 -0.64
CA ALA A 294 -23.44 -32.44 -2.00
C ALA A 294 -24.79 -32.80 -2.66
N ALA A 295 -25.72 -33.38 -1.91
CA ALA A 295 -27.08 -33.66 -2.39
C ALA A 295 -27.82 -32.37 -2.76
N ALA A 296 -27.80 -31.36 -1.88
CA ALA A 296 -28.44 -30.07 -2.14
C ALA A 296 -27.85 -29.37 -3.38
N MET A 297 -26.52 -29.41 -3.55
CA MET A 297 -25.86 -28.86 -4.75
C MET A 297 -26.23 -29.64 -6.02
N ASN A 298 -26.44 -30.96 -5.93
CA ASN A 298 -26.87 -31.80 -7.05
C ASN A 298 -28.32 -31.57 -7.44
N GLU A 299 -29.17 -31.11 -6.53
CA GLU A 299 -30.56 -30.73 -6.83
C GLU A 299 -30.68 -29.29 -7.35
N ALA A 300 -29.78 -28.39 -6.94
CA ALA A 300 -29.83 -26.98 -7.33
C ALA A 300 -29.50 -26.73 -8.81
N ASP A 301 -30.29 -25.87 -9.48
CA ASP A 301 -30.02 -25.42 -10.86
C ASP A 301 -28.98 -24.29 -10.93
N SER A 302 -28.97 -23.42 -9.91
CA SER A 302 -28.01 -22.31 -9.78
C SER A 302 -27.35 -22.32 -8.40
N VAL A 303 -26.03 -22.14 -8.39
CA VAL A 303 -25.19 -22.13 -7.19
C VAL A 303 -24.35 -20.87 -7.19
N ILE A 304 -24.39 -20.12 -6.09
CA ILE A 304 -23.51 -18.98 -5.85
C ILE A 304 -22.53 -19.35 -4.75
N ILE A 305 -21.24 -19.25 -5.05
CA ILE A 305 -20.15 -19.50 -4.09
C ILE A 305 -19.65 -18.14 -3.59
N VAL A 306 -19.67 -17.93 -2.28
CA VAL A 306 -19.18 -16.70 -1.65
C VAL A 306 -17.86 -17.02 -0.91
N PRO A 307 -16.70 -16.87 -1.56
CA PRO A 307 -15.41 -17.18 -0.94
C PRO A 307 -15.04 -16.11 0.08
N GLY A 308 -14.49 -16.56 1.21
CA GLY A 308 -13.92 -15.70 2.25
C GLY A 308 -12.46 -16.03 2.53
N TYR A 309 -11.84 -15.29 3.46
CA TYR A 309 -10.44 -15.50 3.83
C TYR A 309 -10.15 -16.94 4.33
N GLY A 310 -11.14 -17.62 4.92
CA GLY A 310 -11.01 -19.02 5.32
C GLY A 310 -10.63 -19.97 4.18
N MET A 311 -11.09 -19.70 2.95
CA MET A 311 -10.69 -20.46 1.75
C MET A 311 -9.19 -20.35 1.50
N ALA A 312 -8.62 -19.15 1.64
CA ALA A 312 -7.20 -18.89 1.44
C ALA A 312 -6.35 -19.55 2.53
N VAL A 313 -6.78 -19.47 3.79
CA VAL A 313 -6.07 -20.10 4.92
C VAL A 313 -6.04 -21.61 4.78
N ALA A 314 -7.16 -22.21 4.34
CA ALA A 314 -7.27 -23.65 4.13
C ALA A 314 -6.65 -24.14 2.80
N GLN A 315 -6.14 -23.23 1.95
CA GLN A 315 -5.65 -23.55 0.61
C GLN A 315 -6.71 -24.28 -0.26
N ALA A 316 -7.98 -23.94 -0.09
CA ALA A 316 -9.11 -24.65 -0.69
C ALA A 316 -9.46 -24.17 -2.11
N GLN A 317 -8.76 -23.18 -2.66
CA GLN A 317 -9.05 -22.58 -3.98
C GLN A 317 -9.04 -23.62 -5.12
N GLN A 318 -8.13 -24.59 -5.08
CA GLN A 318 -8.07 -25.67 -6.09
C GLN A 318 -9.26 -26.62 -5.97
N SER A 319 -9.65 -26.98 -4.75
CA SER A 319 -10.81 -27.84 -4.49
C SER A 319 -12.11 -27.18 -4.92
N ILE A 320 -12.25 -25.87 -4.68
CA ILE A 320 -13.41 -25.09 -5.11
C ILE A 320 -13.46 -24.97 -6.64
N SER A 321 -12.31 -24.76 -7.30
CA SER A 321 -12.23 -24.75 -8.76
C SER A 321 -12.67 -26.10 -9.36
N GLU A 322 -12.21 -27.22 -8.79
CA GLU A 322 -12.62 -28.55 -9.23
C GLU A 322 -14.11 -28.82 -8.99
N LEU A 323 -14.65 -28.40 -7.84
CA LEU A 323 -16.08 -28.49 -7.53
C LEU A 323 -16.91 -27.72 -8.57
N THR A 324 -16.53 -26.48 -8.86
CA THR A 324 -17.19 -25.65 -9.87
C THR A 324 -17.16 -26.31 -11.24
N ARG A 325 -16.02 -26.88 -11.65
CA ARG A 325 -15.89 -27.58 -12.93
C ARG A 325 -16.86 -28.76 -13.03
N ARG A 326 -16.97 -29.58 -11.98
CA ARG A 326 -17.87 -30.75 -11.95
C ARG A 326 -19.34 -30.34 -12.01
N LEU A 327 -19.74 -29.33 -11.25
CA LEU A 327 -21.11 -28.83 -11.25
C LEU A 327 -21.50 -28.23 -12.60
N ARG A 328 -20.60 -27.45 -13.23
CA ARG A 328 -20.83 -26.90 -14.58
C ARG A 328 -20.89 -28.00 -15.64
N ALA A 329 -20.09 -29.06 -15.53
CA ALA A 329 -20.16 -30.22 -16.41
C ALA A 329 -21.51 -30.97 -16.31
N ALA A 330 -22.17 -30.89 -15.15
CA ALA A 330 -23.53 -31.37 -14.94
C ALA A 330 -24.62 -30.39 -15.39
N GLY A 331 -24.28 -29.30 -16.10
CA GLY A 331 -25.22 -28.34 -16.63
C GLY A 331 -25.70 -27.25 -15.66
N LYS A 332 -25.11 -27.16 -14.46
CA LYS A 332 -25.52 -26.19 -13.43
C LYS A 332 -24.93 -24.80 -13.68
N ASN A 333 -25.68 -23.76 -13.30
CA ASN A 333 -25.21 -22.38 -13.36
C ASN A 333 -24.46 -21.99 -12.07
N VAL A 334 -23.13 -22.10 -12.09
CA VAL A 334 -22.25 -21.79 -10.95
C VAL A 334 -21.54 -20.46 -11.13
N ARG A 335 -21.70 -19.56 -10.18
CA ARG A 335 -21.08 -18.22 -10.16
C ARG A 335 -20.42 -17.96 -8.80
N PHE A 336 -19.44 -17.06 -8.78
CA PHE A 336 -18.80 -16.56 -7.57
C PHE A 336 -19.26 -15.14 -7.29
N ALA A 337 -19.63 -14.85 -6.05
CA ALA A 337 -19.91 -13.50 -5.57
C ALA A 337 -18.75 -13.01 -4.70
N ILE A 338 -18.05 -11.98 -5.15
CA ILE A 338 -16.90 -11.43 -4.44
C ILE A 338 -17.32 -10.17 -3.68
N HIS A 339 -17.21 -10.24 -2.36
CA HIS A 339 -17.33 -9.04 -1.53
C HIS A 339 -16.05 -8.18 -1.66
N PRO A 340 -16.12 -6.85 -1.80
CA PRO A 340 -14.96 -6.01 -2.13
C PRO A 340 -13.81 -6.06 -1.11
N VAL A 341 -14.12 -6.45 0.13
CA VAL A 341 -13.14 -6.60 1.23
C VAL A 341 -12.95 -8.05 1.68
N ALA A 342 -13.34 -9.02 0.85
CA ALA A 342 -13.04 -10.42 1.11
C ALA A 342 -11.52 -10.67 1.03
N GLY A 343 -10.93 -11.14 2.14
CA GLY A 343 -9.51 -11.49 2.22
C GLY A 343 -8.70 -10.57 3.12
N ARG A 344 -7.48 -10.25 2.68
CA ARG A 344 -6.48 -9.46 3.43
C ARG A 344 -5.80 -8.37 2.58
N LEU A 345 -6.27 -8.15 1.35
CA LEU A 345 -5.86 -7.10 0.43
C LEU A 345 -6.96 -6.93 -0.62
N PRO A 346 -7.16 -5.74 -1.22
CA PRO A 346 -8.15 -5.56 -2.29
C PRO A 346 -7.96 -6.56 -3.45
N GLY A 347 -9.03 -7.23 -3.85
CA GLY A 347 -8.97 -8.21 -4.93
C GLY A 347 -8.23 -9.52 -4.58
N HIS A 348 -7.93 -9.77 -3.30
CA HIS A 348 -7.22 -10.99 -2.88
C HIS A 348 -7.94 -12.27 -3.34
N MET A 349 -9.27 -12.31 -3.26
CA MET A 349 -10.04 -13.48 -3.74
C MET A 349 -9.96 -13.65 -5.25
N ASN A 350 -10.04 -12.57 -6.03
CA ASN A 350 -9.95 -12.60 -7.49
C ASN A 350 -8.62 -13.23 -7.93
N VAL A 351 -7.52 -12.84 -7.27
CA VAL A 351 -6.18 -13.37 -7.55
C VAL A 351 -6.07 -14.87 -7.23
N LEU A 352 -6.59 -15.32 -6.08
CA LEU A 352 -6.53 -16.75 -5.70
C LEU A 352 -7.41 -17.63 -6.61
N LEU A 353 -8.58 -17.12 -7.02
CA LEU A 353 -9.44 -17.82 -7.96
C LEU A 353 -8.80 -17.89 -9.36
N ALA A 354 -8.13 -16.82 -9.79
CA ALA A 354 -7.36 -16.81 -11.03
C ALA A 354 -6.19 -17.81 -10.99
N GLU A 355 -5.48 -17.92 -9.86
CA GLU A 355 -4.45 -18.93 -9.63
C GLU A 355 -5.02 -20.36 -9.73
N ALA A 356 -6.23 -20.56 -9.20
CA ALA A 356 -6.98 -21.80 -9.34
C ALA A 356 -7.64 -21.99 -10.72
N LYS A 357 -7.35 -21.11 -11.68
CA LYS A 357 -7.85 -21.13 -13.06
C LYS A 357 -9.37 -21.10 -13.16
N VAL A 358 -10.04 -20.46 -12.20
CA VAL A 358 -11.47 -20.18 -12.31
C VAL A 358 -11.67 -19.15 -13.44
N PRO A 359 -12.55 -19.42 -14.42
CA PRO A 359 -12.84 -18.48 -15.49
C PRO A 359 -13.41 -17.15 -14.94
N TYR A 360 -12.91 -16.02 -15.45
CA TYR A 360 -13.31 -14.70 -14.96
C TYR A 360 -14.78 -14.34 -15.25
N ASP A 361 -15.37 -14.92 -16.29
CA ASP A 361 -16.77 -14.69 -16.68
C ASP A 361 -17.79 -15.16 -15.62
N ILE A 362 -17.36 -16.03 -14.70
CA ILE A 362 -18.20 -16.53 -13.60
C ILE A 362 -17.81 -15.94 -12.25
N VAL A 363 -16.90 -14.96 -12.21
CA VAL A 363 -16.48 -14.26 -11.00
C VAL A 363 -17.05 -12.85 -11.05
N LEU A 364 -18.08 -12.60 -10.25
CA LEU A 364 -18.85 -11.36 -10.26
C LEU A 364 -18.57 -10.56 -8.98
N GLU A 365 -18.47 -9.24 -9.13
CA GLU A 365 -18.40 -8.32 -8.00
C GLU A 365 -19.79 -8.20 -7.34
N MET A 366 -19.82 -7.71 -6.09
CA MET A 366 -21.05 -7.61 -5.29
C MET A 366 -22.20 -6.85 -5.99
N ASP A 367 -21.90 -5.84 -6.80
CA ASP A 367 -22.92 -5.04 -7.49
C ASP A 367 -23.42 -5.70 -8.79
N GLU A 368 -22.80 -6.81 -9.21
CA GLU A 368 -23.07 -7.51 -10.48
C GLU A 368 -23.90 -8.80 -10.29
N ILE A 369 -24.14 -9.25 -9.04
CA ILE A 369 -24.77 -10.55 -8.74
C ILE A 369 -25.89 -10.51 -7.72
#